data_AF-A0A7S1NWP8-F1
#
_entry.id   AF-A0A7S1NWP8-F1
#
_cell.length_a   1.000
_cell.length_b   1.000
_cell.length_c   1.000
_cell.angle_alpha   90.00
_cell.angle_beta   90.00
_cell.angle_gamma   90.00
#
_symmetry.space_group_name_H-M   'P 1'
#
loop_
_entity.id
_entity.type
_entity.pdbx_description
1 polymer ?
#
loop_
_entity_poly.entity_id
_entity_poly.type
_entity_poly.pdbx_seq_one_letter_code
_entity_poly.pdbx_strand_id
1 'polypeptide(L)'
;MQISLPSLLCFTALCLASTHLARRHLQVDNNISAADSEAAAGAGLSSCPCLDATAVTEGLADFITAEGLLACEACDNSTYPTTYGADGCKAHEMTLPPSCGDESGAPLADAPEWCGEMWCYVDPEDCDGVDDASESNYFPDSGVHYSYRTCGGDETYWEQEQLEQP
;
A
#
# COMPACT_ATOMS: atom_id res chain seq x y z
N MET A 1 -37.88 -67.58 -2.17
CA MET A 1 -38.22 -68.24 -0.89
C MET A 1 -37.14 -67.82 0.10
N GLN A 2 -37.46 -66.88 1.00
CA GLN A 2 -37.81 -67.14 2.40
C GLN A 2 -36.58 -67.57 3.22
N ILE A 3 -36.21 -67.10 4.41
CA ILE A 3 -36.60 -66.15 5.48
C ILE A 3 -35.27 -66.08 6.31
N SER A 4 -34.80 -64.98 6.89
CA SER A 4 -35.05 -64.61 8.30
C SER A 4 -33.78 -63.95 8.82
N LEU A 5 -33.91 -62.75 9.41
CA LEU A 5 -33.04 -62.37 10.53
C LEU A 5 -33.54 -63.09 11.80
N PRO A 6 -32.69 -63.11 12.84
CA PRO A 6 -33.22 -62.76 14.16
C PRO A 6 -32.37 -61.68 14.84
N SER A 7 -33.10 -60.70 15.36
CA SER A 7 -32.70 -59.79 16.44
C SER A 7 -32.47 -60.56 17.74
N LEU A 8 -31.58 -60.06 18.61
CA LEU A 8 -31.78 -59.84 20.06
C LEU A 8 -30.42 -59.44 20.68
N LEU A 9 -30.23 -58.17 21.05
CA LEU A 9 -30.53 -57.55 22.34
C LEU A 9 -29.43 -57.72 23.41
N CYS A 10 -28.90 -56.56 23.79
CA CYS A 10 -28.74 -56.07 25.16
C CYS A 10 -27.54 -56.54 26.01
N PHE A 11 -27.11 -55.59 26.84
CA PHE A 11 -26.43 -55.68 28.13
C PHE A 11 -25.04 -55.02 28.25
N THR A 12 -25.12 -53.86 28.91
CA THR A 12 -24.29 -53.42 30.03
C THR A 12 -23.05 -52.60 29.75
N ALA A 13 -23.07 -51.48 30.47
CA ALA A 13 -22.16 -50.37 30.44
C ALA A 13 -21.06 -50.50 31.51
N LEU A 14 -20.13 -49.54 31.39
CA LEU A 14 -19.17 -49.00 32.35
C LEU A 14 -17.72 -49.53 32.34
N CYS A 15 -16.85 -48.54 32.05
CA CYS A 15 -15.62 -48.19 32.76
C CYS A 15 -14.30 -48.85 32.31
N LEU A 16 -13.46 -48.10 31.59
CA LEU A 16 -12.38 -47.27 32.18
C LEU A 16 -11.49 -46.60 31.10
N ALA A 17 -11.05 -45.38 31.44
CA ALA A 17 -9.81 -44.71 31.02
C ALA A 17 -9.72 -44.08 29.61
N SER A 18 -9.99 -42.78 29.58
CA SER A 18 -9.06 -41.72 29.17
C SER A 18 -8.03 -42.02 28.07
N THR A 19 -8.29 -41.52 26.87
CA THR A 19 -7.49 -40.45 26.26
C THR A 19 -8.34 -39.75 25.21
N HIS A 20 -9.01 -38.66 25.60
CA HIS A 20 -9.41 -37.63 24.66
C HIS A 20 -8.14 -37.02 24.08
N LEU A 21 -7.63 -37.55 22.96
CA LEU A 21 -6.91 -36.69 22.04
C LEU A 21 -7.97 -35.81 21.38
N ALA A 22 -8.31 -34.76 22.12
CA ALA A 22 -8.93 -33.57 21.59
C ALA A 22 -8.08 -33.13 20.41
N ARG A 23 -8.56 -33.39 19.19
CA ARG A 23 -8.15 -32.63 18.03
C ARG A 23 -8.73 -31.24 18.25
N ARG A 24 -8.03 -30.43 19.05
CA ARG A 24 -8.21 -28.97 19.07
C ARG A 24 -7.82 -28.52 17.66
N HIS A 25 -8.78 -28.56 16.74
CA HIS A 25 -8.79 -27.55 15.70
C HIS A 25 -8.86 -26.23 16.47
N LEU A 26 -7.75 -25.50 16.52
CA LEU A 26 -7.86 -24.05 16.63
C LEU A 26 -8.69 -23.63 15.42
N GLN A 27 -9.99 -23.48 15.62
CA GLN A 27 -10.72 -22.47 14.90
C GLN A 27 -10.09 -21.17 15.39
N VAL A 28 -9.12 -20.67 14.64
CA VAL A 28 -8.86 -19.24 14.63
C VAL A 28 -10.16 -18.68 14.08
N ASP A 29 -11.07 -18.32 14.97
CA ASP A 29 -12.22 -17.51 14.61
C ASP A 29 -11.59 -16.19 14.13
N ASN A 30 -11.44 -16.10 12.82
CA ASN A 30 -10.91 -14.96 12.11
C ASN A 30 -11.98 -13.87 12.18
N ASN A 31 -12.22 -13.35 13.37
CA ASN A 31 -13.00 -12.16 13.61
C ASN A 31 -12.08 -10.94 13.41
N ILE A 32 -11.46 -10.91 12.23
CA ILE A 32 -10.95 -9.68 11.67
C ILE A 32 -12.19 -8.98 11.14
N SER A 33 -12.58 -7.89 11.79
CA SER A 33 -13.46 -6.91 11.18
C SER A 33 -12.85 -6.57 9.83
N ALA A 34 -13.49 -7.00 8.75
CA ALA A 34 -13.08 -6.72 7.37
C ALA A 34 -13.36 -5.25 7.03
N ALA A 35 -12.69 -4.36 7.75
CA ALA A 35 -12.37 -3.01 7.34
C ALA A 35 -10.84 -2.98 7.27
N ASP A 36 -10.31 -2.68 6.10
CA ASP A 36 -8.94 -2.21 5.91
C ASP A 36 -7.81 -3.25 5.99
N SER A 37 -7.92 -4.32 5.21
CA SER A 37 -6.74 -5.09 4.79
C SER A 37 -6.74 -5.27 3.28
N GLU A 38 -5.64 -4.83 2.68
CA GLU A 38 -5.28 -4.77 1.26
C GLU A 38 -5.65 -3.46 0.55
N ALA A 39 -4.74 -2.47 0.64
CA ALA A 39 -4.51 -1.54 -0.46
C ALA A 39 -4.31 -2.39 -1.72
N ALA A 40 -5.31 -2.42 -2.60
CA ALA A 40 -5.16 -3.06 -3.90
C ALA A 40 -4.12 -2.25 -4.66
N ALA A 41 -2.99 -2.88 -4.98
CA ALA A 41 -1.92 -2.26 -5.75
C ALA A 41 -2.51 -1.51 -6.96
N GLY A 42 -2.37 -0.19 -6.95
CA GLY A 42 -2.83 0.73 -7.99
C GLY A 42 -3.97 1.68 -7.59
N ALA A 43 -4.79 1.40 -6.57
CA ALA A 43 -5.95 2.26 -6.23
C ALA A 43 -5.88 2.93 -4.85
N GLY A 44 -5.03 2.44 -3.94
CA GLY A 44 -4.95 2.94 -2.56
C GLY A 44 -6.00 2.33 -1.63
N LEU A 45 -6.02 2.80 -0.38
CA LEU A 45 -7.03 2.43 0.62
C LEU A 45 -8.40 2.96 0.21
N SER A 46 -9.47 2.22 0.48
CA SER A 46 -10.83 2.71 0.24
C SER A 46 -11.22 3.88 1.15
N SER A 47 -10.56 4.02 2.30
CA SER A 47 -10.74 5.15 3.21
C SER A 47 -9.89 6.36 2.86
N CYS A 48 -9.01 6.27 1.86
CA CYS A 48 -8.14 7.35 1.37
C CYS A 48 -7.68 6.97 -0.04
N PRO A 49 -8.56 7.06 -1.06
CA PRO A 49 -8.27 6.57 -2.39
C PRO A 49 -7.19 7.42 -3.08
N CYS A 50 -6.42 6.79 -3.97
CA CYS A 50 -5.54 7.55 -4.85
C CYS A 50 -6.36 8.43 -5.79
N LEU A 51 -5.90 9.66 -6.01
CA LEU A 51 -6.40 10.52 -7.07
C LEU A 51 -6.17 9.87 -8.43
N ASP A 52 -7.13 10.08 -9.34
CA ASP A 52 -6.93 9.69 -10.73
C ASP A 52 -5.96 10.65 -11.45
N ALA A 53 -5.44 10.20 -12.59
CA ALA A 53 -4.45 10.96 -13.34
C ALA A 53 -4.95 12.34 -13.81
N THR A 54 -6.26 12.53 -13.98
CA THR A 54 -6.83 13.82 -14.38
C THR A 54 -6.75 14.79 -13.22
N ALA A 55 -7.20 14.40 -12.02
CA ALA A 55 -7.11 15.22 -10.82
C ALA A 55 -5.66 15.61 -10.49
N VAL A 56 -4.72 14.65 -10.60
CA VAL A 56 -3.29 14.94 -10.42
C VAL A 56 -2.78 15.96 -11.44
N THR A 57 -3.11 15.78 -12.72
CA THR A 57 -2.68 16.70 -13.79
C THR A 57 -3.26 18.10 -13.60
N GLU A 58 -4.52 18.21 -13.15
CA GLU A 58 -5.16 19.49 -12.86
C GLU A 58 -4.47 20.22 -11.70
N GLY A 59 -4.15 19.51 -10.60
CA GLY A 59 -3.44 20.09 -9.46
C GLY A 59 -2.00 20.51 -9.80
N LEU A 60 -1.36 19.85 -10.77
CA LEU A 60 0.01 20.15 -11.19
C LEU A 60 0.10 21.04 -12.43
N ALA A 61 -1.01 21.59 -12.91
CA ALA A 61 -1.06 22.31 -14.19
C ALA A 61 -0.08 23.51 -14.26
N ASP A 62 0.12 24.20 -13.14
CA ASP A 62 1.02 25.36 -13.06
C ASP A 62 2.50 24.99 -13.14
N PHE A 63 2.84 23.70 -12.96
CA PHE A 63 4.21 23.18 -13.04
C PHE A 63 4.57 22.65 -14.44
N ILE A 64 3.61 22.63 -15.37
CA ILE A 64 3.83 22.10 -16.72
C ILE A 64 4.61 23.11 -17.57
N THR A 65 5.79 22.73 -18.03
CA THR A 65 6.62 23.54 -18.92
C THR A 65 6.09 23.55 -20.35
N ALA A 66 6.64 24.42 -21.21
CA ALA A 66 6.30 24.48 -22.62
C ALA A 66 6.60 23.16 -23.38
N GLU A 67 7.49 22.34 -22.84
CA GLU A 67 7.87 21.03 -23.36
C GLU A 67 6.93 19.90 -22.90
N GLY A 68 5.94 20.19 -22.04
CA GLY A 68 5.00 19.21 -21.52
C GLY A 68 5.61 18.30 -20.46
N LEU A 69 6.50 18.84 -19.63
CA LEU A 69 7.09 18.18 -18.47
C LEU A 69 6.73 18.95 -17.20
N LEU A 70 6.75 18.30 -16.05
CA LEU A 70 6.64 18.97 -14.75
C LEU A 70 8.01 19.53 -14.36
N ALA A 71 8.10 20.83 -14.10
CA ALA A 71 9.29 21.42 -13.48
C ALA A 71 9.24 21.24 -11.97
N CYS A 72 10.25 20.57 -11.39
CA CYS A 72 10.44 20.52 -9.95
C CYS A 72 11.61 21.41 -9.55
N GLU A 73 11.32 22.64 -9.15
CA GLU A 73 12.36 23.56 -8.64
C GLU A 73 12.96 23.06 -7.31
N ALA A 74 12.19 22.36 -6.50
CA ALA A 74 12.63 21.76 -5.23
C ALA A 74 13.54 20.52 -5.42
N CYS A 75 13.62 19.96 -6.63
CA CYS A 75 14.37 18.74 -6.94
C CYS A 75 15.60 19.06 -7.80
N ASP A 76 16.43 20.00 -7.37
CA ASP A 76 17.58 20.48 -8.14
C ASP A 76 17.22 20.97 -9.56
N ASN A 77 16.04 21.57 -9.70
CA ASN A 77 15.51 22.06 -10.97
C ASN A 77 15.36 20.96 -12.04
N SER A 78 15.03 19.74 -11.60
CA SER A 78 14.76 18.58 -12.45
C SER A 78 13.39 18.66 -13.14
N THR A 79 13.20 17.82 -14.15
CA THR A 79 11.91 17.69 -14.85
C THR A 79 11.39 16.27 -14.83
N TYR A 80 10.08 16.12 -14.61
CA TYR A 80 9.41 14.82 -14.57
C TYR A 80 8.34 14.69 -15.67
N PRO A 81 7.96 13.46 -16.05
CA PRO A 81 6.77 13.25 -16.87
C PRO A 81 5.53 13.82 -16.17
N THR A 82 4.56 14.32 -16.93
CA THR A 82 3.26 14.81 -16.38
C THR A 82 2.45 13.73 -15.69
N THR A 83 2.84 12.46 -15.83
CA THR A 83 2.24 11.31 -15.15
C THR A 83 2.95 10.93 -13.85
N TYR A 84 3.95 11.69 -13.40
CA TYR A 84 4.65 11.42 -12.14
C TYR A 84 3.66 11.44 -10.97
N GLY A 85 3.61 10.36 -10.18
CA GLY A 85 2.66 10.18 -9.08
C GLY A 85 1.20 9.87 -9.49
N ALA A 86 0.86 9.96 -10.78
CA ALA A 86 -0.51 9.84 -11.29
C ALA A 86 -1.00 8.39 -11.50
N ASP A 87 -0.08 7.44 -11.37
CA ASP A 87 -0.27 6.03 -11.72
C ASP A 87 -0.71 5.16 -10.51
N GLY A 88 -1.33 5.81 -9.52
CA GLY A 88 -1.76 5.20 -8.27
C GLY A 88 -0.60 4.72 -7.41
N CYS A 89 -0.85 3.74 -6.53
CA CYS A 89 0.17 3.23 -5.63
C CYS A 89 1.34 2.56 -6.37
N LYS A 90 2.50 3.22 -6.39
CA LYS A 90 3.76 2.73 -6.96
C LYS A 90 4.95 3.36 -6.24
N ALA A 91 6.12 2.74 -6.40
CA ALA A 91 7.40 3.36 -6.09
C ALA A 91 7.78 4.30 -7.26
N HIS A 92 7.26 5.52 -7.25
CA HIS A 92 7.34 6.45 -8.39
C HIS A 92 8.77 6.93 -8.65
N GLU A 93 9.64 6.89 -7.64
CA GLU A 93 11.02 7.35 -7.70
C GLU A 93 12.00 6.24 -8.04
N MET A 94 11.64 4.96 -7.89
CA MET A 94 12.55 3.80 -7.96
C MET A 94 13.51 3.81 -9.17
N THR A 95 13.09 4.39 -10.30
CA THR A 95 13.87 4.45 -11.54
C THR A 95 14.24 5.86 -11.97
N LEU A 96 14.10 6.86 -11.09
CA LEU A 96 14.34 8.27 -11.38
C LEU A 96 15.70 8.73 -10.84
N PRO A 97 16.53 9.40 -11.67
CA PRO A 97 17.78 9.99 -11.22
C PRO A 97 17.55 11.23 -10.32
N PRO A 98 18.56 11.66 -9.54
CA PRO A 98 19.90 11.06 -9.43
C PRO A 98 20.03 9.99 -8.35
N SER A 99 19.09 9.91 -7.41
CA SER A 99 19.26 9.14 -6.16
C SER A 99 18.71 7.71 -6.23
N CYS A 100 17.75 7.45 -7.11
CA CYS A 100 17.05 6.15 -7.13
C CYS A 100 17.33 5.34 -8.39
N GLY A 101 17.42 5.99 -9.56
CA GLY A 101 17.69 5.34 -10.83
C GLY A 101 18.83 5.98 -11.62
N ASP A 102 19.38 5.21 -12.56
CA ASP A 102 20.32 5.71 -13.55
C ASP A 102 19.62 6.29 -14.79
N GLU A 103 20.40 6.88 -15.70
CA GLU A 103 19.89 7.46 -16.95
C GLU A 103 19.22 6.43 -17.88
N SER A 104 19.41 5.12 -17.63
CA SER A 104 18.77 4.05 -18.39
C SER A 104 17.41 3.63 -17.82
N GLY A 105 17.01 4.20 -16.68
CA GLY A 105 15.79 3.85 -15.96
C GLY A 105 15.91 2.55 -15.16
N ALA A 106 17.13 2.18 -14.76
CA ALA A 106 17.38 1.06 -13.85
C ALA A 106 17.62 1.60 -12.42
N PRO A 107 17.12 0.92 -11.37
CA PRO A 107 17.42 1.30 -9.99
C PRO A 107 18.92 1.24 -9.70
N LEU A 108 19.43 2.19 -8.91
CA LEU A 108 20.80 2.18 -8.42
C LEU A 108 21.00 1.04 -7.42
N ALA A 109 22.21 0.47 -7.40
CA ALA A 109 22.53 -0.63 -6.49
C ALA A 109 22.58 -0.20 -5.01
N ASP A 110 22.86 1.08 -4.78
CA ASP A 110 22.91 1.79 -3.51
C ASP A 110 21.78 2.81 -3.38
N ALA A 111 20.66 2.61 -4.10
CA ALA A 111 19.47 3.43 -3.96
C ALA A 111 18.99 3.41 -2.49
N PRO A 112 18.64 4.57 -1.93
CA PRO A 112 17.98 4.65 -0.63
C PRO A 112 16.70 3.82 -0.50
N GLU A 113 16.33 3.47 0.73
CA GLU A 113 15.12 2.67 1.00
C GLU A 113 13.84 3.37 0.54
N TRP A 114 13.74 4.70 0.71
CA TRP A 114 12.58 5.48 0.27
C TRP A 114 12.31 5.39 -1.23
N CYS A 115 13.32 5.06 -2.06
CA CYS A 115 13.13 4.87 -3.50
C CYS A 115 12.14 3.74 -3.82
N GLY A 116 12.02 2.76 -2.91
CA GLY A 116 11.11 1.63 -3.04
C GLY A 116 9.75 1.81 -2.38
N GLU A 117 9.55 2.91 -1.67
CA GLU A 117 8.32 3.13 -0.93
C GLU A 117 7.17 3.51 -1.86
N MET A 118 6.05 2.83 -1.67
CA MET A 118 4.88 3.05 -2.49
C MET A 118 4.07 4.21 -1.95
N TRP A 119 3.67 5.12 -2.83
CA TRP A 119 2.79 6.23 -2.51
C TRP A 119 1.88 6.57 -3.70
N CYS A 120 0.90 7.41 -3.45
CA CYS A 120 0.12 8.08 -4.48
C CYS A 120 -0.37 9.44 -3.99
N TYR A 121 -0.81 10.30 -4.92
CA TYR A 121 -1.54 11.50 -4.55
C TYR A 121 -2.94 11.16 -4.04
N VAL A 122 -3.43 11.91 -3.05
CA VAL A 122 -4.70 11.73 -2.36
C VAL A 122 -5.41 13.07 -2.16
N ASP A 123 -6.71 13.03 -1.91
CA ASP A 123 -7.46 14.16 -1.37
C ASP A 123 -7.50 14.03 0.17
N PRO A 124 -6.84 14.92 0.94
CA PRO A 124 -6.82 14.82 2.40
C PRO A 124 -8.22 14.96 3.02
N GLU A 125 -9.20 15.54 2.33
CA GLU A 125 -10.58 15.62 2.80
C GLU A 125 -11.36 14.30 2.62
N ASP A 126 -10.87 13.39 1.77
CA ASP A 126 -11.41 12.05 1.53
C ASP A 126 -10.56 10.94 2.18
N CYS A 127 -9.78 11.30 3.20
CA CYS A 127 -8.88 10.40 3.93
C CYS A 127 -9.30 10.22 5.40
N ASP A 128 -9.85 9.06 5.75
CA ASP A 128 -10.19 8.65 7.11
C ASP A 128 -9.15 7.65 7.66
N GLY A 129 -8.60 7.98 8.84
CA GLY A 129 -7.59 7.16 9.53
C GLY A 129 -6.18 7.18 8.93
N VAL A 130 -5.93 8.02 7.92
CA VAL A 130 -4.62 8.24 7.29
C VAL A 130 -4.10 9.61 7.72
N ASP A 131 -2.97 9.63 8.43
CA ASP A 131 -2.42 10.86 9.04
C ASP A 131 -1.11 11.34 8.39
N ASP A 132 -0.63 10.67 7.35
CA ASP A 132 0.57 11.01 6.59
C ASP A 132 0.30 11.76 5.29
N ALA A 133 -0.97 12.09 5.01
CA ALA A 133 -1.36 12.90 3.85
C ALA A 133 -0.69 14.28 3.93
N SER A 134 0.35 14.48 3.12
CA SER A 134 1.25 15.63 3.18
C SER A 134 1.29 16.36 1.86
N GLU A 135 1.33 17.70 1.89
CA GLU A 135 1.50 18.50 0.68
C GLU A 135 2.78 18.13 -0.06
N SER A 136 2.73 18.12 -1.39
CA SER A 136 3.88 17.77 -2.23
C SER A 136 5.07 18.69 -2.00
N ASN A 137 6.18 18.13 -1.52
CA ASN A 137 7.45 18.85 -1.41
C ASN A 137 8.10 19.11 -2.77
N TYR A 138 7.78 18.30 -3.79
CA TYR A 138 8.30 18.46 -5.15
C TYR A 138 7.56 19.58 -5.89
N PHE A 139 6.27 19.75 -5.60
CA PHE A 139 5.40 20.75 -6.21
C PHE A 139 4.68 21.54 -5.11
N PRO A 140 5.40 22.38 -4.36
CA PRO A 140 4.83 23.15 -3.25
C PRO A 140 3.76 24.12 -3.74
N ASP A 141 2.74 24.41 -2.92
CA ASP A 141 1.62 25.29 -3.25
C ASP A 141 0.70 24.79 -4.40
N SER A 142 0.91 23.56 -4.89
CA SER A 142 0.05 22.91 -5.90
C SER A 142 -1.31 22.49 -5.35
N GLY A 143 -1.41 22.31 -4.03
CA GLY A 143 -2.58 21.71 -3.37
C GLY A 143 -2.68 20.20 -3.51
N VAL A 144 -1.78 19.51 -4.24
CA VAL A 144 -1.76 18.04 -4.25
C VAL A 144 -1.05 17.51 -3.01
N HIS A 145 -1.65 16.50 -2.40
CA HIS A 145 -1.12 15.82 -1.21
C HIS A 145 -0.79 14.37 -1.57
N TYR A 146 0.26 13.81 -0.99
CA TYR A 146 0.62 12.40 -1.14
C TYR A 146 0.50 11.66 0.19
N SER A 147 0.30 10.35 0.13
CA SER A 147 0.35 9.46 1.29
C SER A 147 1.08 8.16 0.93
N TYR A 148 1.99 7.75 1.79
CA TYR A 148 2.65 6.44 1.74
C TYR A 148 1.75 5.37 2.34
N ARG A 149 1.10 5.66 3.47
CA ARG A 149 0.23 4.74 4.21
C ARG A 149 -0.97 4.30 3.39
N THR A 150 -1.53 5.16 2.56
CA THR A 150 -2.55 4.81 1.56
C THR A 150 -2.14 3.65 0.66
N CYS A 151 -0.84 3.51 0.41
CA CYS A 151 -0.27 2.49 -0.45
C CYS A 151 0.46 1.39 0.31
N GLY A 152 0.45 1.43 1.65
CA GLY A 152 1.21 0.53 2.50
C GLY A 152 2.73 0.79 2.49
N GLY A 153 3.17 1.94 1.98
CA GLY A 153 4.54 2.43 2.14
C GLY A 153 4.78 3.02 3.53
N ASP A 154 6.04 3.25 3.83
CA ASP A 154 6.55 3.76 5.09
C ASP A 154 7.21 5.14 4.89
N GLU A 155 6.52 6.18 5.37
CA GLU A 155 6.97 7.57 5.34
C GLU A 155 8.30 7.81 6.08
N THR A 156 8.64 6.96 7.06
CA THR A 156 9.77 7.20 7.94
C THR A 156 11.12 7.05 7.24
N TYR A 157 11.18 6.36 6.09
CA TYR A 157 12.41 6.26 5.30
C TYR A 157 12.82 7.60 4.69
N TRP A 158 11.84 8.44 4.33
CA TRP A 158 12.09 9.80 3.86
C TRP A 158 12.56 10.72 5.00
N GLU A 159 11.95 10.59 6.18
CA GLU A 159 12.31 11.38 7.36
C GLU A 159 13.72 11.08 7.87
N GLN A 160 14.12 9.80 7.84
CA GLN A 160 15.45 9.39 8.28
C GLN A 160 16.56 10.00 7.42
N GLU A 161 16.39 10.05 6.10
CA GLU A 161 17.39 10.68 5.24
C GLU A 161 17.57 12.17 5.50
N GLN A 162 16.48 12.91 5.73
CA GLN A 162 16.59 14.34 6.05
C GLN A 162 17.36 14.60 7.35
N LEU A 163 17.43 13.62 8.25
CA LEU A 163 18.20 13.67 9.49
C LEU A 163 19.66 13.23 9.32
N GLU A 164 19.99 12.52 8.23
CA GLU A 164 21.33 12.00 7.93
C GLU A 164 22.15 12.92 7.00
N GLN A 165 21.53 13.89 6.34
CA GLN A 165 22.23 14.90 5.54
C GLN A 165 22.86 16.00 6.45
N PRO A 166 24.19 16.28 6.35
CA PRO A 166 24.91 17.21 7.23
C PRO A 166 24.66 18.70 7.00
#